data_AF-A0A258ATF5-F1
#
_entry.id   AF-A0A258ATF5-F1
#
_cell.length_a   1.000
_cell.length_b   1.000
_cell.length_c   1.000
_cell.angle_alpha   90.00
_cell.angle_beta   90.00
_cell.angle_gamma   90.00
#
_symmetry.space_group_name_H-M   'P 1'
#
loop_
_entity.id
_entity.type
_entity.pdbx_description
1 polymer ?
#
loop_
_entity_poly.entity_id
_entity_poly.type
_entity_poly.pdbx_seq_one_letter_code
_entity_poly.pdbx_strand_id
1 'polypeptide(L)'
;VAGVGLTFMASTNRGDFKTQDGVLMAQGSLDTALSRQLASDTPSPKAPVIGLTFADQTGAICRTFTTATNEGLACQHDGDWRIDALTGKTAEGEFRQAGSPLIMQAVEARLSGEIFDTAAEKRAHDNNWIIQ
;
A
#
# COMPACT_ATOMS: atom_id res chain seq x y z
N VAL A 1 -29.52 -37.10 -1.70
CA VAL A 1 -28.17 -36.71 -2.19
C VAL A 1 -28.34 -35.52 -3.12
N ALA A 2 -28.09 -34.30 -2.64
CA ALA A 2 -28.08 -33.10 -3.47
C ALA A 2 -26.87 -32.26 -3.02
N GLY A 3 -25.78 -32.38 -3.78
CA GLY A 3 -24.54 -31.66 -3.51
C GLY A 3 -24.64 -30.23 -4.01
N VAL A 4 -24.51 -29.28 -3.10
CA VAL A 4 -24.26 -27.87 -3.44
C VAL A 4 -22.77 -27.76 -3.74
N GLY A 5 -22.41 -27.70 -5.02
CA GLY A 5 -21.05 -27.44 -5.47
C GLY A 5 -20.68 -25.99 -5.19
N LEU A 6 -19.86 -25.75 -4.16
CA LEU A 6 -19.15 -24.50 -3.98
C LEU A 6 -18.05 -24.41 -5.03
N THR A 7 -18.30 -23.67 -6.10
CA THR A 7 -17.27 -23.30 -7.07
C THR A 7 -16.31 -22.32 -6.40
N PHE A 8 -15.20 -22.84 -5.86
CA PHE A 8 -14.09 -22.02 -5.44
C PHE A 8 -13.49 -21.36 -6.68
N MET A 9 -13.82 -20.08 -6.92
CA MET A 9 -13.02 -19.26 -7.81
C MET A 9 -11.65 -19.10 -7.14
N ALA A 10 -10.70 -19.93 -7.56
CA ALA A 10 -9.31 -19.78 -7.17
C ALA A 10 -8.81 -18.46 -7.76
N SER A 11 -8.76 -17.43 -6.92
CA SER A 11 -8.07 -16.19 -7.23
C SER A 11 -6.64 -16.56 -7.61
N THR A 12 -6.30 -16.46 -8.90
CA THR A 12 -4.91 -16.56 -9.35
C THR A 12 -4.13 -15.56 -8.52
N ASN A 13 -3.17 -16.05 -7.75
CA ASN A 13 -2.34 -15.26 -6.87
C ASN A 13 -1.42 -14.40 -7.77
N ARG A 14 -1.96 -13.32 -8.33
CA ARG A 14 -1.17 -12.29 -8.99
C ARG A 14 -0.30 -11.70 -7.89
N GLY A 15 1.02 -11.72 -8.07
CA GLY A 15 1.96 -11.17 -7.08
C GLY A 15 1.63 -9.71 -6.74
N ASP A 16 2.20 -9.18 -5.67
CA ASP A 16 1.82 -7.87 -5.11
C ASP A 16 1.96 -6.69 -6.11
N PHE A 17 2.77 -6.85 -7.16
CA PHE A 17 3.01 -5.84 -8.18
C PHE A 17 3.33 -6.45 -9.54
N LYS A 18 3.26 -5.61 -10.58
CA LYS A 18 3.70 -5.88 -11.96
C LYS A 18 4.59 -4.74 -12.45
N THR A 19 5.39 -5.02 -13.47
CA THR A 19 6.04 -3.96 -14.24
C THR A 19 5.15 -3.60 -15.42
N GLN A 20 4.81 -2.32 -15.56
CA GLN A 20 4.08 -1.75 -16.68
C GLN A 20 4.87 -0.55 -17.20
N ASP A 21 5.28 -0.59 -18.46
CA ASP A 21 6.06 0.49 -19.11
C ASP A 21 7.35 0.87 -18.34
N GLY A 22 8.01 -0.11 -17.74
CA GLY A 22 9.23 0.08 -16.95
C GLY A 22 8.99 0.60 -15.52
N VAL A 23 7.74 0.77 -15.12
CA VAL A 23 7.31 1.26 -13.81
C VAL A 23 6.69 0.12 -13.00
N LEU A 24 6.94 0.07 -11.69
CA LEU A 24 6.28 -0.88 -10.80
C LEU A 24 4.89 -0.36 -10.43
N MET A 25 3.87 -1.16 -10.71
CA MET A 25 2.48 -0.88 -10.35
C MET A 25 1.99 -1.94 -9.37
N ALA A 26 1.33 -1.51 -8.30
CA ALA A 26 0.65 -2.42 -7.40
C ALA A 26 -0.44 -3.21 -8.15
N GLN A 27 -0.71 -4.43 -7.72
CA GLN A 27 -1.83 -5.20 -8.26
C GLN A 27 -2.40 -6.15 -7.19
N GLY A 28 -3.53 -6.78 -7.51
CA GLY A 28 -4.11 -7.81 -6.67
C GLY A 28 -4.48 -7.30 -5.27
N SER A 29 -4.01 -8.01 -4.23
CA SER A 29 -4.29 -7.66 -2.84
C SER A 29 -3.62 -6.34 -2.41
N LEU A 30 -2.46 -6.01 -2.96
CA LEU A 30 -1.75 -4.76 -2.62
C LEU A 30 -2.48 -3.54 -3.16
N ASP A 31 -2.87 -3.58 -4.43
CA ASP A 31 -3.69 -2.52 -5.04
C ASP A 31 -5.02 -2.31 -4.29
N THR A 32 -5.68 -3.42 -3.92
CA THR A 32 -6.90 -3.37 -3.10
C THR A 32 -6.65 -2.75 -1.72
N ALA A 33 -5.54 -3.09 -1.06
CA ALA A 33 -5.21 -2.53 0.26
C ALA A 33 -4.92 -1.03 0.16
N LEU A 34 -4.07 -0.62 -0.78
CA LEU A 34 -3.74 0.78 -1.03
C LEU A 34 -4.97 1.62 -1.41
N SER A 35 -5.94 1.02 -2.10
CA SER A 35 -7.13 1.75 -2.54
C SER A 35 -8.25 1.81 -1.51
N ARG A 36 -8.36 0.86 -0.57
CA ARG A 36 -9.56 0.70 0.26
C ARG A 36 -9.33 0.66 1.76
N GLN A 37 -8.14 0.26 2.21
CA GLN A 37 -7.86 0.20 3.64
C GLN A 37 -7.44 1.57 4.13
N LEU A 38 -7.84 1.94 5.34
CA LEU A 38 -7.22 3.01 6.11
C LEU A 38 -6.02 2.46 6.88
N ALA A 39 -5.03 3.30 7.19
CA ALA A 39 -3.88 2.91 8.01
C ALA A 39 -4.29 2.47 9.42
N SER A 40 -5.44 2.95 9.91
CA SER A 40 -6.02 2.54 11.19
C SER A 40 -6.73 1.18 11.15
N ASP A 41 -6.94 0.60 9.97
CA ASP A 41 -7.64 -0.67 9.85
C ASP A 41 -6.78 -1.83 10.37
N THR A 42 -7.46 -2.88 10.83
CA THR A 42 -6.79 -4.14 11.21
C THR A 42 -6.95 -5.16 10.08
N PRO A 43 -5.97 -5.28 9.16
CA PRO A 43 -6.06 -6.21 8.05
C PRO A 43 -6.00 -7.67 8.51
N SER A 44 -6.51 -8.58 7.69
CA SER A 44 -6.33 -10.01 7.92
C SER A 44 -4.83 -10.40 7.94
N PRO A 45 -4.41 -11.48 8.63
CA PRO A 45 -2.98 -11.81 8.80
C PRO A 45 -2.17 -11.99 7.51
N LYS A 46 -2.83 -12.22 6.37
CA LYS A 46 -2.19 -12.43 5.07
C LYS A 46 -2.37 -11.25 4.11
N ALA A 47 -3.13 -10.23 4.51
CA ALA A 47 -3.33 -9.06 3.68
C ALA A 47 -2.16 -8.08 3.86
N PRO A 48 -1.84 -7.30 2.82
CA PRO A 48 -0.94 -6.16 2.97
C PRO A 48 -1.42 -5.22 4.07
N VAL A 49 -0.47 -4.67 4.82
CA VAL A 49 -0.70 -3.69 5.89
C VAL A 49 -0.32 -2.32 5.35
N ILE A 50 -1.17 -1.32 5.56
CA ILE A 50 -0.87 0.07 5.23
C ILE A 50 -0.34 0.80 6.46
N GLY A 51 0.73 1.58 6.28
CA GLY A 51 1.43 2.30 7.35
C GLY A 51 1.09 3.80 7.35
N LEU A 52 1.96 4.61 6.76
CA LEU A 52 1.81 6.06 6.68
C LEU A 52 1.02 6.44 5.43
N THR A 53 0.22 7.51 5.53
CA THR A 53 -0.41 8.17 4.39
C THR A 53 -0.02 9.65 4.41
N PHE A 54 0.39 10.21 3.28
CA PHE A 54 0.82 11.60 3.17
C PHE A 54 0.72 12.13 1.74
N ALA A 55 0.81 13.44 1.57
CA ALA A 55 0.91 14.08 0.27
C ALA A 55 2.39 14.26 -0.14
N ASP A 56 2.74 13.96 -1.39
CA ASP A 56 4.05 14.32 -1.91
C ASP A 56 4.12 15.80 -2.36
N GLN A 57 5.30 16.23 -2.78
CA GLN A 57 5.55 17.60 -3.27
C GLN A 57 4.74 17.98 -4.52
N THR A 58 4.20 17.00 -5.24
CA THR A 58 3.33 17.20 -6.42
C THR A 58 1.84 17.22 -6.07
N GLY A 59 1.50 16.88 -4.83
CA GLY A 59 0.12 16.73 -4.36
C GLY A 59 -0.46 15.32 -4.60
N ALA A 60 0.35 14.36 -5.07
CA ALA A 60 -0.07 12.98 -5.14
C ALA A 60 -0.10 12.36 -3.74
N ILE A 61 -1.07 11.49 -3.47
CA ILE A 61 -1.14 10.79 -2.19
C ILE A 61 -0.22 9.57 -2.23
N CYS A 62 0.70 9.50 -1.29
CA CYS A 62 1.62 8.39 -1.12
C CYS A 62 1.34 7.64 0.18
N ARG A 63 1.49 6.32 0.13
CA ARG A 63 1.20 5.40 1.23
C ARG A 63 2.31 4.37 1.38
N THR A 64 2.79 4.14 2.60
CA THR A 64 3.70 3.02 2.87
C THR A 64 2.95 1.73 3.07
N PHE A 65 3.54 0.61 2.70
CA PHE A 65 2.93 -0.70 2.84
C PHE A 65 3.94 -1.77 3.27
N THR A 66 3.41 -2.83 3.85
CA THR A 66 4.15 -4.06 4.16
C THR A 66 3.35 -5.26 3.64
N THR A 67 4.00 -6.12 2.86
CA THR A 67 3.47 -7.42 2.47
C THR A 67 4.22 -8.53 3.21
N ALA A 68 3.95 -9.80 2.86
CA ALA A 68 4.65 -10.93 3.46
C ALA A 68 6.16 -10.89 3.20
N THR A 69 6.57 -10.41 2.03
CA THR A 69 7.95 -10.49 1.54
C THR A 69 8.56 -9.12 1.24
N ASN A 70 7.78 -8.04 1.22
CA ASN A 70 8.26 -6.72 0.84
C ASN A 70 7.76 -5.62 1.79
N GLU A 71 8.47 -4.50 1.79
CA GLU A 71 8.04 -3.22 2.33
C GLU A 71 8.26 -2.15 1.26
N GLY A 72 7.40 -1.14 1.20
CA GLY A 72 7.45 -0.18 0.11
C GLY A 72 6.71 1.12 0.36
N LEU A 73 6.85 2.01 -0.61
CA LEU A 73 6.13 3.27 -0.74
C LEU A 73 5.45 3.29 -2.13
N ALA A 74 4.15 3.51 -2.15
CA ALA A 74 3.40 3.69 -3.40
C ALA A 74 2.69 5.04 -3.42
N CYS A 75 2.67 5.69 -4.58
CA CYS A 75 1.99 6.97 -4.81
C CYS A 75 0.87 6.79 -5.84
N GLN A 76 -0.27 7.42 -5.58
CA GLN A 76 -1.44 7.37 -6.44
C GLN A 76 -1.19 8.22 -7.68
N HIS A 77 -1.47 7.63 -8.85
CA HIS A 77 -1.33 8.29 -10.14
C HIS A 77 -2.45 7.80 -11.06
N ASP A 78 -3.34 8.70 -11.46
CA ASP A 78 -4.47 8.42 -12.37
C ASP A 78 -5.33 7.20 -11.97
N GLY A 79 -5.49 7.00 -10.66
CA GLY A 79 -6.28 5.90 -10.09
C GLY A 79 -5.52 4.57 -9.93
N ASP A 80 -4.28 4.49 -10.38
CA ASP A 80 -3.37 3.38 -10.13
C ASP A 80 -2.34 3.72 -9.05
N TRP A 81 -1.78 2.70 -8.40
CA TRP A 81 -0.74 2.87 -7.38
C TRP A 81 0.64 2.50 -7.94
N ARG A 82 1.46 3.52 -8.19
CA ARG A 82 2.85 3.36 -8.61
C ARG A 82 3.74 3.11 -7.40
N ILE A 83 4.57 2.08 -7.44
CA ILE A 83 5.54 1.77 -6.39
C ILE A 83 6.84 2.54 -6.67
N ASP A 84 7.13 3.51 -5.81
CA ASP A 84 8.24 4.45 -5.92
C ASP A 84 9.49 4.00 -5.15
N ALA A 85 9.30 3.18 -4.12
CA ALA A 85 10.38 2.52 -3.39
C ALA A 85 9.91 1.14 -2.94
N LEU A 86 10.78 0.14 -3.06
CA LEU A 86 10.50 -1.23 -2.67
C LEU A 86 11.78 -1.87 -2.11
N THR A 87 11.64 -2.59 -1.01
CA THR A 87 12.70 -3.42 -0.44
C THR A 87 12.13 -4.77 -0.05
N GLY A 88 12.96 -5.80 -0.17
CA GLY A 88 12.65 -7.09 0.42
C GLY A 88 12.60 -6.97 1.94
N LYS A 89 11.67 -7.69 2.57
CA LYS A 89 11.56 -7.81 4.01
C LYS A 89 12.59 -8.84 4.49
N THR A 90 13.67 -8.40 5.11
CA THR A 90 14.63 -9.31 5.77
C THR A 90 14.00 -9.82 7.06
N ALA A 91 13.79 -11.12 7.15
CA ALA A 91 13.22 -11.76 8.33
C ALA A 91 14.27 -11.86 9.44
N GLU A 92 14.62 -10.78 10.13
CA GLU A 92 15.52 -10.86 11.29
C GLU A 92 15.43 -9.64 12.21
N GLY A 93 15.07 -9.88 13.48
CA GLY A 93 15.46 -9.04 14.61
C GLY A 93 14.36 -8.22 15.28
N GLU A 94 14.34 -8.27 16.60
CA GLU A 94 13.43 -7.69 17.59
C GLU A 94 13.27 -6.16 17.59
N PHE A 95 13.62 -5.48 16.51
CA PHE A 95 13.49 -4.03 16.37
C PHE A 95 12.61 -3.68 15.18
N ARG A 96 11.29 -3.72 15.41
CA ARG A 96 10.31 -3.01 14.57
C ARG A 96 10.46 -1.50 14.81
N GLN A 97 11.57 -0.90 14.40
CA GLN A 97 11.58 0.55 14.17
C GLN A 97 10.67 0.83 12.97
N ALA A 98 10.02 2.00 12.98
CA ALA A 98 8.97 2.39 12.04
C ALA A 98 9.43 2.22 10.57
N GLY A 99 9.07 1.09 9.95
CA GLY A 99 9.43 0.74 8.58
C GLY A 99 10.94 0.53 8.34
N SER A 100 11.25 -0.08 7.19
CA SER A 100 12.64 -0.09 6.69
C SER A 100 13.23 1.33 6.60
N PRO A 101 14.48 1.56 7.02
CA PRO A 101 15.15 2.86 6.90
C PRO A 101 15.15 3.41 5.46
N LEU A 102 15.22 2.54 4.45
CA LEU A 102 15.15 2.93 3.05
C LEU A 102 13.77 3.49 2.68
N ILE A 103 12.71 2.92 3.24
CA ILE A 103 11.34 3.39 3.01
C ILE A 103 11.10 4.71 3.73
N MET A 104 11.60 4.86 4.97
CA MET A 104 11.50 6.13 5.68
C MET A 104 12.27 7.26 5.00
N GLN A 105 13.46 7.00 4.46
CA GLN A 105 14.17 7.97 3.62
C GLN A 105 13.38 8.36 2.36
N ALA A 106 12.72 7.39 1.72
CA ALA A 106 11.87 7.66 0.57
C ALA A 106 10.63 8.51 0.92
N VAL A 107 10.08 8.32 2.12
CA VAL A 107 9.01 9.16 2.70
C VAL A 107 9.53 10.57 2.92
N GLU A 108 10.62 10.74 3.67
CA GLU A 108 11.22 12.05 3.99
C GLU A 108 11.57 12.85 2.73
N ALA A 109 12.09 12.19 1.69
CA ALA A 109 12.44 12.84 0.43
C ALA A 109 11.23 13.36 -0.35
N ARG A 110 10.02 12.84 -0.09
CA ARG A 110 8.78 13.16 -0.84
C ARG A 110 7.77 13.94 -0.02
N LEU A 111 7.76 13.76 1.30
CA LEU A 111 6.76 14.31 2.19
C LEU A 111 6.62 15.82 2.02
N SER A 112 5.39 16.24 1.70
CA SER A 112 5.00 17.63 1.68
C SER A 112 4.13 17.90 2.90
N GLY A 113 4.67 18.64 3.87
CA GLY A 113 3.96 18.96 5.11
C GLY A 113 3.92 17.78 6.09
N GLU A 114 2.73 17.48 6.59
CA GLU A 114 2.52 16.50 7.67
C GLU A 114 1.98 15.16 7.16
N ILE A 115 2.29 14.10 7.90
CA ILE A 115 1.64 12.79 7.72
C ILE A 115 0.16 12.94 8.09
N PHE A 116 -0.71 12.29 7.33
CA PHE A 116 -2.14 12.37 7.57
C PHE A 116 -2.50 11.72 8.90
N ASP A 117 -3.30 12.43 9.68
CA ASP A 117 -4.05 11.81 10.77
C ASP A 117 -5.19 10.95 10.20
N THR A 118 -5.89 10.23 11.09
CA THR A 118 -7.01 9.36 10.71
C THR A 118 -8.13 10.12 9.99
N ALA A 119 -8.39 11.38 10.34
CA ALA A 119 -9.45 12.16 9.72
C ALA A 119 -9.06 12.63 8.30
N ALA A 120 -7.81 13.06 8.12
CA ALA A 120 -7.26 13.44 6.83
C ALA A 120 -7.18 12.25 5.88
N GLU A 121 -6.73 11.09 6.35
CA GLU A 121 -6.71 9.86 5.57
C GLU A 121 -8.11 9.44 5.15
N LYS A 122 -9.08 9.45 6.09
CA LYS A 122 -10.46 9.11 5.74
C LYS A 122 -11.04 10.05 4.68
N ARG A 123 -10.80 11.36 4.78
CA ARG A 123 -11.25 12.33 3.76
C ARG A 123 -10.61 12.05 2.40
N ALA A 124 -9.32 11.72 2.37
CA ALA A 124 -8.63 11.34 1.15
C ALA A 124 -9.24 10.07 0.53
N HIS A 125 -9.47 9.03 1.34
CA HIS A 125 -10.14 7.80 0.91
C HIS A 125 -11.51 8.10 0.28
N ASP A 126 -12.35 8.87 0.97
CA ASP A 126 -13.70 9.22 0.50
C ASP A 126 -13.69 10.05 -0.80
N ASN A 127 -12.57 10.73 -1.08
CA ASN A 127 -12.34 11.53 -2.29
C ASN A 127 -11.51 10.80 -3.37
N ASN A 128 -11.49 9.46 -3.35
CA ASN A 128 -10.72 8.64 -4.31
C ASN A 128 -9.22 8.95 -4.34
N TRP A 129 -8.65 9.33 -3.20
CA TRP A 129 -7.23 9.63 -3.02
C TRP A 129 -6.72 10.85 -3.80
N ILE A 130 -7.60 11.83 -4.05
CA ILE A 130 -7.25 13.12 -4.65
C ILE A 130 -7.30 14.19 -3.57
N ILE A 131 -6.28 15.04 -3.51
CA ILE A 131 -6.25 16.23 -2.64
C ILE A 131 -7.11 17.31 -3.29
N GLN A 132 -8.05 17.88 -2.51
CA GLN A 132 -8.92 18.99 -2.92
C GLN A 132 -8.20 20.33 -2.76
#